data_AF-A0A7K2KVV6-F1
#
_entry.id   AF-A0A7K2KVV6-F1
#
_cell.length_a   1.000
_cell.length_b   1.000
_cell.length_c   1.000
_cell.angle_alpha   90.00
_cell.angle_beta   90.00
_cell.angle_gamma   90.00
#
_symmetry.space_group_name_H-M   'P 1'
#
loop_
_entity.id
_entity.type
_entity.pdbx_description
1 polymer ?
#
loop_
_entity_poly.entity_id
_entity_poly.type
_entity_poly.pdbx_seq_one_letter_code
_entity_poly.pdbx_strand_id
1 'polypeptide(L)'
;GAPPDERLGLQAVKERILCMLRRIDPHGLDIARAASILRGPVDAALLADLCGVPTEDACRCISRLTESGLLCPHDMKFRHPLLAGLLYQDIPCAERAELHRLAARRMRYRGDPSEDVAAHLLRSHRLDEPWMAQLLMEVAQGVVEHDPAGARRLIEKAVLHGVPEGHERRAEALRIQALSGLDLPAAARALTAHSSTVTAPAERFRHALRLAYLRLRLDDTAGAMEVLEQARRETAGTLGPTAAAR
;
A
#
# COMPACT_ATOMS: atom_id res chain seq x y z
N GLY A 1 11.82 -19.37 -19.11
CA GLY A 1 11.33 -20.30 -18.08
C GLY A 1 12.32 -21.44 -17.97
N ALA A 2 12.67 -21.86 -16.75
CA ALA A 2 13.72 -22.86 -16.50
C ALA A 2 13.41 -24.24 -17.15
N PRO A 3 14.43 -25.02 -17.58
CA PRO A 3 14.30 -26.35 -18.16
C PRO A 3 13.61 -27.38 -17.24
N PRO A 4 13.03 -28.46 -17.80
CA PRO A 4 12.22 -29.43 -17.04
C PRO A 4 12.94 -30.11 -15.87
N ASP A 5 14.22 -30.47 -16.03
CA ASP A 5 15.03 -31.13 -14.98
C ASP A 5 15.29 -30.21 -13.79
N GLU A 6 15.46 -28.92 -14.05
CA GLU A 6 15.67 -27.91 -13.00
C GLU A 6 14.39 -27.69 -12.17
N ARG A 7 13.21 -27.76 -12.82
CA ARG A 7 11.91 -27.68 -12.13
C ARG A 7 11.66 -28.89 -11.23
N LEU A 8 12.00 -30.09 -11.69
CA LEU A 8 11.90 -31.32 -10.91
C LEU A 8 12.84 -31.28 -9.69
N GLY A 9 14.07 -30.79 -9.87
CA GLY A 9 15.02 -30.56 -8.77
C GLY A 9 14.49 -29.56 -7.72
N LEU A 10 13.94 -28.42 -8.16
CA LEU A 10 13.35 -27.41 -7.29
C LEU A 10 12.15 -27.94 -6.49
N GLN A 11 11.30 -28.74 -7.12
CA GLN A 11 10.13 -29.34 -6.47
C GLN A 11 10.55 -30.37 -5.40
N ALA A 12 11.53 -31.23 -5.68
CA ALA A 12 12.05 -32.19 -4.71
C ALA A 12 12.71 -31.49 -3.51
N VAL A 13 13.46 -30.41 -3.74
CA VAL A 13 14.05 -29.58 -2.69
C VAL A 13 12.94 -28.94 -1.83
N LYS A 14 11.90 -28.39 -2.47
CA LYS A 14 10.73 -27.83 -1.78
C LYS A 14 10.09 -28.84 -0.85
N GLU A 15 9.72 -30.02 -1.36
CA GLU A 15 9.05 -31.05 -0.55
C GLU A 15 9.91 -31.52 0.63
N ARG A 16 11.23 -31.65 0.42
CA ARG A 16 12.16 -32.00 1.49
C ARG A 16 12.21 -30.94 2.59
N ILE A 17 12.21 -29.67 2.23
CA ILE A 17 12.16 -28.54 3.17
C ILE A 17 10.85 -28.55 3.96
N LEU A 18 9.70 -28.72 3.30
CA LEU A 18 8.40 -28.75 3.98
C LEU A 18 8.30 -29.92 4.96
N CYS A 19 8.80 -31.10 4.58
CA CYS A 19 8.87 -32.25 5.47
C CYS A 19 9.85 -32.03 6.64
N MET A 20 10.99 -31.38 6.40
CA MET A 20 11.94 -31.01 7.46
C MET A 20 11.28 -30.09 8.50
N LEU A 21 10.59 -29.04 8.04
CA LEU A 21 9.91 -28.08 8.93
C LEU A 21 8.88 -28.75 9.85
N ARG A 22 8.06 -29.66 9.29
CA ARG A 22 7.08 -30.44 10.07
C ARG A 22 7.71 -31.39 11.10
N ARG A 23 8.96 -31.80 10.87
CA ARG A 23 9.70 -32.69 11.79
C ARG A 23 10.41 -31.94 12.92
N ILE A 24 10.75 -30.68 12.70
CA ILE A 24 11.42 -29.84 13.71
C ILE A 24 10.45 -29.53 14.86
N ASP A 25 9.23 -29.11 14.52
CA ASP A 25 8.19 -28.79 15.49
C ASP A 25 6.81 -29.01 14.84
N PRO A 26 5.78 -29.44 15.60
CA PRO A 26 4.42 -29.53 15.09
C PRO A 26 3.91 -28.25 14.41
N HIS A 27 4.36 -27.07 14.85
CA HIS A 27 4.00 -25.77 14.29
C HIS A 27 5.07 -25.20 13.33
N GLY A 28 6.12 -25.97 13.03
CA GLY A 28 7.30 -25.52 12.30
C GLY A 28 6.99 -24.97 10.91
N LEU A 29 6.09 -25.62 10.18
CA LEU A 29 5.71 -25.17 8.84
C LEU A 29 4.89 -23.88 8.89
N ASP A 30 3.90 -23.79 9.77
CA ASP A 30 2.99 -22.65 9.85
C ASP A 30 3.71 -21.40 10.34
N ILE A 31 4.56 -21.54 11.37
CA ILE A 31 5.41 -20.45 11.88
C ILE A 31 6.41 -20.00 10.82
N ALA A 32 7.04 -20.92 10.08
CA ALA A 32 7.96 -20.54 9.01
C ALA A 32 7.23 -19.83 7.85
N ARG A 33 6.02 -20.27 7.50
CA ARG A 33 5.17 -19.58 6.52
C ARG A 33 4.80 -18.19 7.00
N ALA A 34 4.31 -18.03 8.24
CA ALA A 34 3.97 -16.73 8.80
C ALA A 34 5.20 -15.80 8.89
N ALA A 35 6.37 -16.32 9.29
CA ALA A 35 7.63 -15.57 9.29
C ALA A 35 7.99 -15.05 7.88
N SER A 36 7.71 -15.83 6.83
CA SER A 36 7.97 -15.42 5.44
C SER A 36 7.12 -14.23 4.97
N ILE A 37 5.98 -13.98 5.63
CA ILE A 37 5.09 -12.84 5.35
C ILE A 37 5.66 -11.54 5.92
N LEU A 38 6.22 -11.59 7.12
CA LEU A 38 6.65 -10.39 7.87
C LEU A 38 7.95 -9.78 7.33
N ARG A 39 8.82 -10.55 6.68
CA ARG A 39 10.08 -10.11 6.03
C ARG A 39 11.05 -9.28 6.90
N GLY A 40 10.76 -9.14 8.20
CA GLY A 40 11.55 -8.46 9.21
C GLY A 40 11.83 -9.37 10.40
N PRO A 41 12.30 -8.82 11.53
CA PRO A 41 12.52 -9.61 12.73
C PRO A 41 11.26 -10.35 13.17
N VAL A 42 11.39 -11.65 13.37
CA VAL A 42 10.28 -12.49 13.84
C VAL A 42 9.95 -12.12 15.28
N ASP A 43 8.80 -11.48 15.45
CA ASP A 43 8.16 -11.35 16.75
C ASP A 43 7.33 -12.59 17.04
N ALA A 44 7.70 -13.31 18.10
CA ALA A 44 7.03 -14.54 18.52
C ALA A 44 5.56 -14.32 18.86
N ALA A 45 5.19 -13.19 19.46
CA ALA A 45 3.79 -12.89 19.80
C ALA A 45 2.95 -12.70 18.52
N LEU A 46 3.48 -11.95 17.55
CA LEU A 46 2.84 -11.78 16.26
C LEU A 46 2.72 -13.09 15.47
N LEU A 47 3.74 -13.96 15.49
CA LEU A 47 3.66 -15.27 14.84
C LEU A 47 2.67 -16.20 15.52
N ALA A 48 2.64 -16.20 16.86
CA ALA A 48 1.67 -16.97 17.63
C ALA A 48 0.23 -16.59 17.26
N ASP A 49 -0.04 -15.27 17.24
CA ASP A 49 -1.32 -14.71 16.84
C ASP A 49 -1.71 -15.07 15.40
N LEU A 50 -0.75 -15.02 14.46
CA LEU A 50 -1.00 -15.35 13.04
C LEU A 50 -1.25 -16.84 12.81
N CYS A 51 -0.61 -17.71 13.58
CA CYS A 51 -0.76 -19.16 13.46
C CYS A 51 -1.87 -19.73 14.35
N GLY A 52 -2.46 -18.93 15.25
CA GLY A 52 -3.47 -19.39 16.20
C GLY A 52 -2.94 -20.38 17.23
N VAL A 53 -1.68 -20.19 17.66
CA VAL A 53 -1.00 -21.06 18.63
C VAL A 53 -0.63 -20.30 19.90
N PRO A 54 -0.44 -20.97 21.04
CA PRO A 54 0.12 -20.35 22.24
C PRO A 54 1.49 -19.71 21.98
N THR A 55 1.75 -18.55 22.61
CA THR A 55 3.03 -17.85 22.47
C THR A 55 4.22 -18.72 22.89
N GLU A 56 4.05 -19.57 23.90
CA GLU A 56 5.06 -20.52 24.36
C GLU A 56 5.43 -21.55 23.29
N ASP A 57 4.44 -22.04 22.54
CA ASP A 57 4.65 -22.95 21.42
C ASP A 57 5.37 -22.25 20.27
N ALA A 58 5.01 -20.98 20.00
CA ALA A 58 5.69 -20.17 18.99
C ALA A 58 7.16 -19.91 19.36
N CYS A 59 7.43 -19.51 20.61
CA CYS A 59 8.78 -19.33 21.13
C CYS A 59 9.61 -20.61 21.00
N ARG A 60 9.08 -21.75 21.45
CA ARG A 60 9.77 -23.05 21.34
C ARG A 60 10.07 -23.39 19.89
N CYS A 61 9.12 -23.21 18.99
CA CYS A 61 9.31 -23.47 17.57
C CYS A 61 10.38 -22.55 16.95
N ILE A 62 10.37 -21.25 17.27
CA ILE A 62 11.37 -20.29 16.80
C ILE A 62 12.77 -20.68 17.29
N SER A 63 12.91 -21.09 18.56
CA SER A 63 14.17 -21.60 19.10
C SER A 63 14.67 -22.81 18.31
N ARG A 64 13.81 -23.80 18.04
CA ARG A 64 14.16 -24.99 17.27
C ARG A 64 14.56 -24.67 15.82
N LEU A 65 13.86 -23.74 15.16
CA LEU A 65 14.20 -23.28 13.81
C LEU A 65 15.55 -22.53 13.79
N THR A 66 15.87 -21.83 14.88
CA THR A 66 17.15 -21.13 15.05
C THR A 66 18.29 -22.12 15.29
N GLU A 67 18.09 -23.10 16.17
CA GLU A 67 19.04 -24.19 16.46
C GLU A 67 19.32 -25.05 15.21
N SER A 68 18.31 -25.28 14.37
CA SER A 68 18.48 -25.97 13.08
C SER A 68 19.17 -25.12 12.00
N GLY A 69 19.52 -23.86 12.31
CA GLY A 69 20.21 -22.94 11.42
C GLY A 69 19.33 -22.27 10.34
N LEU A 70 18.00 -22.45 10.41
CA LEU A 70 17.06 -21.86 9.42
C LEU A 70 16.83 -20.38 9.69
N LEU A 71 16.80 -19.99 10.96
CA LEU A 71 16.72 -18.60 11.40
C LEU A 71 18.06 -18.11 11.96
N CYS A 72 18.30 -16.81 11.82
CA CYS A 72 19.44 -16.13 12.40
C CYS A 72 19.14 -15.74 13.87
N PRO A 73 20.02 -16.06 14.84
CA PRO A 73 19.75 -15.85 16.28
C PRO A 73 19.59 -14.39 16.74
N HIS A 74 20.01 -13.41 15.95
CA HIS A 74 20.07 -12.01 16.37
C HIS A 74 18.95 -11.15 15.78
N ASP A 75 18.57 -11.41 14.53
CA ASP A 75 17.51 -10.67 13.84
C ASP A 75 16.28 -11.54 13.56
N MET A 76 16.32 -12.82 13.94
CA MET A 76 15.27 -13.82 13.71
C MET A 76 14.78 -13.87 12.26
N LYS A 77 15.64 -13.54 11.29
CA LYS A 77 15.33 -13.66 9.86
C LYS A 77 15.73 -15.02 9.33
N PHE A 78 15.14 -15.41 8.20
CA PHE A 78 15.63 -16.57 7.45
C PHE A 78 17.08 -16.35 7.03
N ARG A 79 17.95 -17.30 7.40
CA ARG A 79 19.36 -17.30 6.98
C ARG A 79 19.49 -17.30 5.45
N HIS A 80 18.58 -18.01 4.78
CA HIS A 80 18.55 -18.12 3.33
C HIS A 80 17.31 -17.42 2.76
N PRO A 81 17.45 -16.27 2.08
CA PRO A 81 16.32 -15.54 1.48
C PRO A 81 15.49 -16.38 0.51
N LEU A 82 16.13 -17.35 -0.17
CA LEU A 82 15.45 -18.29 -1.07
C LEU A 82 14.42 -19.16 -0.33
N LEU A 83 14.71 -19.57 0.91
CA LEU A 83 13.78 -20.35 1.73
C LEU A 83 12.55 -19.53 2.09
N ALA A 84 12.73 -18.27 2.51
CA ALA A 84 11.62 -17.36 2.78
C ALA A 84 10.74 -17.18 1.53
N GLY A 85 11.35 -16.99 0.36
CA GLY A 85 10.62 -16.86 -0.91
C GLY A 85 9.83 -18.12 -1.28
N LEU A 86 10.43 -19.30 -1.09
CA LEU A 86 9.80 -20.59 -1.36
C LEU A 86 8.60 -20.82 -0.43
N LEU A 87 8.75 -20.54 0.87
CA LEU A 87 7.65 -20.64 1.83
C LEU A 87 6.54 -19.64 1.53
N TYR A 88 6.89 -18.40 1.21
CA TYR A 88 5.94 -17.36 0.82
C TYR A 88 5.13 -17.75 -0.43
N GLN A 89 5.75 -18.42 -1.39
CA GLN A 89 5.11 -18.92 -2.61
C GLN A 89 4.30 -20.20 -2.37
N ASP A 90 4.65 -20.98 -1.34
CA ASP A 90 3.94 -22.19 -0.95
C ASP A 90 2.59 -21.90 -0.26
N ILE A 91 2.42 -20.71 0.32
CA ILE A 91 1.15 -20.27 0.89
C ILE A 91 0.14 -20.00 -0.25
N PRO A 92 -1.05 -20.62 -0.23
CA PRO A 92 -2.13 -20.31 -1.15
C PRO A 92 -2.42 -18.81 -1.23
N CYS A 93 -2.71 -18.29 -2.43
CA CYS A 93 -2.83 -16.85 -2.65
C CYS A 93 -3.83 -16.16 -1.71
N ALA A 94 -5.00 -16.78 -1.49
CA ALA A 94 -6.04 -16.25 -0.61
C ALA A 94 -5.60 -16.21 0.87
N GLU A 95 -4.97 -17.30 1.34
CA GLU A 95 -4.44 -17.41 2.70
C GLU A 95 -3.31 -16.40 2.92
N ARG A 96 -2.42 -16.25 1.95
CA ARG A 96 -1.34 -15.25 1.99
C ARG A 96 -1.86 -13.83 2.12
N ALA A 97 -2.91 -13.49 1.37
CA ALA A 97 -3.55 -12.18 1.43
C ALA A 97 -4.25 -11.95 2.79
N GLU A 98 -4.84 -13.00 3.38
CA GLU A 98 -5.41 -12.94 4.73
C GLU A 98 -4.33 -12.75 5.80
N LEU A 99 -3.20 -13.47 5.71
CA LEU A 99 -2.06 -13.30 6.61
C LEU A 99 -1.50 -11.88 6.55
N HIS A 100 -1.41 -11.28 5.35
CA HIS A 100 -1.03 -9.87 5.23
C HIS A 100 -2.02 -8.93 5.94
N ARG A 101 -3.32 -9.19 5.83
CA ARG A 101 -4.36 -8.40 6.52
C ARG A 101 -4.23 -8.50 8.03
N LEU A 102 -4.07 -9.71 8.57
CA LEU A 102 -3.90 -9.95 10.00
C LEU A 102 -2.61 -9.32 10.53
N ALA A 103 -1.50 -9.44 9.78
CA ALA A 103 -0.24 -8.80 10.11
C ALA A 103 -0.41 -7.27 10.20
N ALA A 104 -0.99 -6.63 9.18
CA ALA A 104 -1.24 -5.18 9.18
C ALA A 104 -2.05 -4.73 10.40
N ARG A 105 -3.09 -5.48 10.77
CA ARG A 105 -3.95 -5.17 11.93
C ARG A 105 -3.18 -5.23 13.24
N ARG A 106 -2.32 -6.23 13.41
CA ARG A 106 -1.47 -6.37 14.62
C ARG A 106 -0.37 -5.33 14.69
N MET A 107 0.33 -5.09 13.57
CA MET A 107 1.34 -4.04 13.46
C MET A 107 0.75 -2.66 13.80
N ARG A 108 -0.47 -2.38 13.32
CA ARG A 108 -1.21 -1.17 13.68
C ARG A 108 -1.47 -1.06 15.18
N TYR A 109 -1.91 -2.14 15.83
CA TYR A 109 -2.19 -2.15 17.28
C TYR A 109 -0.91 -1.91 18.11
N ARG A 110 0.24 -2.42 17.66
CA ARG A 110 1.53 -2.23 18.34
C ARG A 110 2.14 -0.84 18.13
N GLY A 111 1.65 -0.09 17.15
CA GLY A 111 2.17 1.24 16.80
C GLY A 111 3.36 1.19 15.83
N ASP A 112 3.46 0.13 15.01
CA ASP A 112 4.50 0.03 13.98
C ASP A 112 4.36 1.14 12.92
N PRO A 113 5.43 1.47 12.17
CA PRO A 113 5.40 2.52 11.16
C PRO A 113 4.28 2.34 10.13
N SER A 114 3.54 3.41 9.82
CA SER A 114 2.42 3.37 8.89
C SER A 114 2.81 2.86 7.50
N GLU A 115 4.03 3.14 7.04
CA GLU A 115 4.54 2.64 5.75
C GLU A 115 4.64 1.11 5.72
N ASP A 116 5.10 0.48 6.81
CA ASP A 116 5.19 -0.97 6.93
C ASP A 116 3.79 -1.60 6.98
N VAL A 117 2.87 -0.99 7.75
CA VAL A 117 1.46 -1.42 7.78
C VAL A 117 0.83 -1.32 6.38
N ALA A 118 1.07 -0.22 5.66
CA ALA A 118 0.55 -0.01 4.30
C ALA A 118 1.11 -1.04 3.30
N ALA A 119 2.38 -1.42 3.44
CA ALA A 119 2.99 -2.46 2.61
C ALA A 119 2.28 -3.82 2.75
N HIS A 120 1.81 -4.16 3.97
CA HIS A 120 0.99 -5.33 4.20
C HIS A 120 -0.44 -5.16 3.63
N LEU A 121 -1.09 -4.01 3.84
CA LEU A 121 -2.43 -3.73 3.30
C LEU A 121 -2.50 -3.74 1.77
N LEU A 122 -1.43 -3.34 1.07
CA LEU A 122 -1.37 -3.46 -0.39
C LEU A 122 -1.51 -4.92 -0.87
N ARG A 123 -1.03 -5.87 -0.06
CA ARG A 123 -1.02 -7.31 -0.36
C ARG A 123 -2.22 -8.06 0.22
N SER A 124 -3.07 -7.40 1.02
CA SER A 124 -4.30 -8.01 1.54
C SER A 124 -5.36 -8.14 0.45
N HIS A 125 -6.37 -9.01 0.63
CA HIS A 125 -7.46 -9.14 -0.33
C HIS A 125 -8.55 -8.08 -0.12
N ARG A 126 -8.72 -7.55 1.10
CA ARG A 126 -9.75 -6.56 1.46
C ARG A 126 -9.31 -5.60 2.57
N LEU A 127 -10.01 -4.47 2.66
CA LEU A 127 -9.83 -3.41 3.67
C LEU A 127 -11.11 -3.31 4.53
N ASP A 128 -11.30 -4.23 5.48
CA ASP A 128 -12.56 -4.39 6.22
C ASP A 128 -12.81 -3.31 7.28
N GLU A 129 -11.81 -2.52 7.63
CA GLU A 129 -11.88 -1.52 8.70
C GLU A 129 -11.56 -0.12 8.14
N PRO A 130 -12.32 0.94 8.51
CA PRO A 130 -12.15 2.28 7.94
C PRO A 130 -10.72 2.83 8.06
N TRP A 131 -10.02 2.50 9.14
CA TRP A 131 -8.65 2.94 9.37
C TRP A 131 -7.68 2.42 8.29
N MET A 132 -7.97 1.28 7.65
CA MET A 132 -7.07 0.69 6.66
C MET A 132 -6.99 1.58 5.42
N ALA A 133 -8.14 1.99 4.87
CA ALA A 133 -8.17 2.92 3.75
C ALA A 133 -7.63 4.31 4.12
N GLN A 134 -7.90 4.79 5.35
CA GLN A 134 -7.36 6.05 5.85
C GLN A 134 -5.83 6.04 5.92
N LEU A 135 -5.26 4.97 6.49
CA LEU A 135 -3.82 4.80 6.59
C LEU A 135 -3.16 4.74 5.21
N LEU A 136 -3.77 4.06 4.23
CA LEU A 136 -3.27 4.08 2.85
C LEU A 136 -3.25 5.50 2.26
N MET A 137 -4.30 6.30 2.50
CA MET A 137 -4.34 7.70 2.05
C MET A 137 -3.31 8.58 2.76
N GLU A 138 -3.10 8.38 4.06
CA GLU A 138 -2.10 9.09 4.85
C GLU A 138 -0.68 8.79 4.37
N VAL A 139 -0.35 7.52 4.16
CA VAL A 139 0.95 7.13 3.63
C VAL A 139 1.13 7.63 2.20
N ALA A 140 0.10 7.54 1.36
CA ALA A 140 0.15 8.08 0.00
C ALA A 140 0.45 9.59 0.01
N GLN A 141 -0.17 10.36 0.90
CA GLN A 141 0.09 11.79 1.05
C GLN A 141 1.56 12.08 1.40
N GLY A 142 2.18 11.26 2.24
CA GLY A 142 3.57 11.41 2.65
C GLY A 142 4.57 11.10 1.54
N VAL A 143 4.25 10.17 0.64
CA VAL A 143 5.19 9.70 -0.40
C VAL A 143 4.94 10.28 -1.79
N VAL A 144 3.80 10.93 -2.05
CA VAL A 144 3.38 11.31 -3.43
C VAL A 144 4.38 12.19 -4.19
N GLU A 145 5.15 13.03 -3.51
CA GLU A 145 6.17 13.90 -4.13
C GLU A 145 7.44 13.13 -4.53
N HIS A 146 7.78 12.04 -3.82
CA HIS A 146 9.04 11.31 -3.99
C HIS A 146 8.87 9.93 -4.65
N ASP A 147 7.73 9.27 -4.42
CA ASP A 147 7.29 8.03 -5.05
C ASP A 147 5.83 8.15 -5.51
N PRO A 148 5.56 8.88 -6.61
CA PRO A 148 4.21 9.02 -7.14
C PRO A 148 3.63 7.67 -7.60
N ALA A 149 4.47 6.71 -8.00
CA ALA A 149 4.03 5.36 -8.35
C ALA A 149 3.53 4.57 -7.13
N GLY A 150 4.22 4.68 -6.00
CA GLY A 150 3.79 4.15 -4.70
C GLY A 150 2.50 4.78 -4.20
N ALA A 151 2.43 6.11 -4.20
CA ALA A 151 1.22 6.83 -3.83
C ALA A 151 0.02 6.40 -4.68
N ARG A 152 0.19 6.26 -6.00
CA ARG A 152 -0.88 5.77 -6.89
C ARG A 152 -1.37 4.39 -6.49
N ARG A 153 -0.47 3.44 -6.23
CA ARG A 153 -0.84 2.07 -5.80
C ARG A 153 -1.64 2.08 -4.49
N LEU A 154 -1.23 2.89 -3.52
CA LEU A 154 -1.90 3.04 -2.23
C LEU A 154 -3.31 3.62 -2.38
N ILE A 155 -3.46 4.70 -3.15
CA ILE A 155 -4.76 5.37 -3.37
C ILE A 155 -5.70 4.49 -4.20
N GLU A 156 -5.22 3.83 -5.26
CA GLU A 156 -6.04 2.92 -6.05
C GLU A 156 -6.54 1.74 -5.21
N LYS A 157 -5.71 1.21 -4.30
CA LYS A 157 -6.14 0.18 -3.36
C LYS A 157 -7.23 0.71 -2.43
N ALA A 158 -7.08 1.91 -1.87
CA ALA A 158 -8.09 2.51 -1.01
C ALA A 158 -9.41 2.75 -1.76
N VAL A 159 -9.36 3.32 -2.97
CA VAL A 159 -10.54 3.59 -3.80
C VAL A 159 -11.25 2.31 -4.22
N LEU A 160 -10.49 1.28 -4.64
CA LEU A 160 -11.05 -0.02 -5.05
C LEU A 160 -11.86 -0.69 -3.94
N HIS A 161 -11.43 -0.54 -2.68
CA HIS A 161 -12.06 -1.16 -1.52
C HIS A 161 -13.08 -0.26 -0.81
N GLY A 162 -13.29 0.96 -1.32
CA GLY A 162 -14.16 1.96 -0.71
C GLY A 162 -13.39 2.87 0.25
N VAL A 163 -13.49 4.17 0.00
CA VAL A 163 -12.93 5.20 0.86
C VAL A 163 -13.99 5.56 1.92
N PRO A 164 -13.62 5.85 3.19
CA PRO A 164 -14.59 6.29 4.19
C PRO A 164 -15.32 7.56 3.79
N GLU A 165 -16.54 7.72 4.28
CA GLU A 165 -17.38 8.88 4.01
C GLU A 165 -16.64 10.20 4.35
N GLY A 166 -16.78 11.18 3.47
CA GLY A 166 -16.15 12.50 3.59
C GLY A 166 -14.68 12.56 3.16
N HIS A 167 -14.07 11.43 2.76
CA HIS A 167 -12.70 11.38 2.29
C HIS A 167 -12.57 11.26 0.76
N GLU A 168 -13.68 11.23 0.02
CA GLU A 168 -13.73 11.04 -1.43
C GLU A 168 -12.95 12.15 -2.17
N ARG A 169 -13.15 13.40 -1.76
CA ARG A 169 -12.42 14.56 -2.31
C ARG A 169 -10.92 14.46 -2.05
N ARG A 170 -10.53 13.99 -0.87
CA ARG A 170 -9.11 13.81 -0.50
C ARG A 170 -8.47 12.70 -1.33
N ALA A 171 -9.15 11.58 -1.50
CA ALA A 171 -8.68 10.46 -2.31
C ALA A 171 -8.48 10.87 -3.77
N GLU A 172 -9.44 11.59 -4.38
CA GLU A 172 -9.31 12.05 -5.76
C GLU A 172 -8.19 13.10 -5.92
N ALA A 173 -8.05 14.03 -4.97
CA ALA A 173 -6.94 14.99 -4.98
C ALA A 173 -5.56 14.30 -4.93
N LEU A 174 -5.41 13.29 -4.07
CA LEU A 174 -4.19 12.48 -3.98
C LEU A 174 -3.94 11.66 -5.26
N ARG A 175 -4.99 11.11 -5.87
CA ARG A 175 -4.91 10.41 -7.14
C ARG A 175 -4.40 11.33 -8.26
N ILE A 176 -4.96 12.54 -8.37
CA ILE A 176 -4.53 13.55 -9.37
C ILE A 176 -3.08 13.98 -9.11
N GLN A 177 -2.69 14.14 -7.85
CA GLN A 177 -1.31 14.48 -7.48
C GLN A 177 -0.33 13.38 -7.89
N ALA A 178 -0.64 12.12 -7.61
CA ALA A 178 0.16 10.99 -8.05
C ALA A 178 0.26 10.91 -9.58
N LEU A 179 -0.84 11.14 -10.30
CA LEU A 179 -0.84 11.21 -11.76
C LEU A 179 0.02 12.36 -12.30
N SER A 180 0.08 13.50 -11.63
CA SER A 180 0.88 14.65 -12.07
C SER A 180 2.38 14.32 -12.12
N GLY A 181 2.85 13.36 -11.30
CA GLY A 181 4.22 12.85 -11.33
C GLY A 181 4.47 11.69 -12.29
N LEU A 182 3.44 11.14 -12.94
CA LEU A 182 3.54 9.92 -13.76
C LEU A 182 3.03 10.11 -15.21
N ASP A 183 1.91 10.81 -15.37
CA ASP A 183 1.16 10.96 -16.61
C ASP A 183 0.41 12.31 -16.59
N LEU A 184 1.08 13.34 -17.12
CA LEU A 184 0.54 14.70 -17.18
C LEU A 184 -0.80 14.78 -17.95
N PRO A 185 -0.97 14.12 -19.12
CA PRO A 185 -2.27 14.09 -19.80
C PRO A 185 -3.39 13.46 -18.96
N ALA A 186 -3.14 12.35 -18.27
CA ALA A 186 -4.13 11.72 -17.40
C ALA A 186 -4.45 12.62 -16.19
N ALA A 187 -3.45 13.28 -15.61
CA ALA A 187 -3.64 14.23 -14.52
C ALA A 187 -4.54 15.41 -14.95
N ALA A 188 -4.30 15.98 -16.13
CA ALA A 188 -5.12 17.07 -16.66
C ALA A 188 -6.57 16.65 -16.91
N ARG A 189 -6.79 15.46 -17.47
CA ARG A 189 -8.15 14.90 -17.66
C ARG A 189 -8.87 14.68 -16.32
N ALA A 190 -8.18 14.05 -15.36
CA ALA A 190 -8.74 13.80 -14.04
C ALA A 190 -9.09 15.09 -13.30
N LEU A 191 -8.19 16.09 -13.33
CA LEU A 191 -8.43 17.39 -12.70
C LEU A 191 -9.58 18.17 -13.36
N THR A 192 -9.70 18.09 -14.68
CA THR A 192 -10.83 18.68 -15.41
C THR A 192 -12.15 18.04 -14.96
N ALA A 193 -12.23 16.72 -14.92
CA ALA A 193 -13.41 16.01 -14.43
C ALA A 193 -13.74 16.38 -12.98
N HIS A 194 -12.74 16.40 -12.10
CA HIS A 194 -12.93 16.71 -10.68
C HIS A 194 -13.42 18.15 -10.45
N SER A 195 -12.91 19.12 -11.20
CA SER A 195 -13.31 20.53 -11.08
C SER A 195 -14.81 20.78 -11.27
N SER A 196 -15.51 19.94 -12.05
CA SER A 196 -16.96 20.03 -12.25
C SER A 196 -17.78 19.74 -10.99
N THR A 197 -17.20 19.03 -10.02
CA THR A 197 -17.85 18.66 -8.75
C THR A 197 -17.59 19.67 -7.62
N VAL A 198 -16.65 20.59 -7.84
CA VAL A 198 -16.22 21.57 -6.85
C VAL A 198 -17.05 22.84 -6.96
N THR A 199 -17.82 23.15 -5.93
CA THR A 199 -18.71 24.33 -5.93
C THR A 199 -18.04 25.57 -5.31
N ALA A 200 -17.20 25.37 -4.30
CA ALA A 200 -16.55 26.45 -3.55
C ALA A 200 -15.63 27.30 -4.47
N PRO A 201 -15.84 28.62 -4.57
CA PRO A 201 -15.07 29.48 -5.49
C PRO A 201 -13.55 29.41 -5.28
N ALA A 202 -13.09 29.41 -4.03
CA ALA A 202 -11.66 29.32 -3.71
C ALA A 202 -11.04 27.95 -4.10
N GLU A 203 -11.82 26.87 -4.04
CA GLU A 203 -11.37 25.55 -4.50
C GLU A 203 -11.35 25.48 -6.02
N ARG A 204 -12.36 26.01 -6.71
CA ARG A 204 -12.39 26.11 -8.18
C ARG A 204 -11.18 26.88 -8.72
N PHE A 205 -10.84 28.01 -8.10
CA PHE A 205 -9.66 28.79 -8.49
C PHE A 205 -8.36 27.99 -8.32
N ARG A 206 -8.19 27.28 -7.20
CA ARG A 206 -7.03 26.40 -6.99
C ARG A 206 -6.95 25.27 -8.03
N HIS A 207 -8.09 24.69 -8.42
CA HIS A 207 -8.14 23.68 -9.47
C HIS A 207 -7.77 24.25 -10.83
N ALA A 208 -8.26 25.44 -11.17
CA ALA A 208 -7.93 26.13 -12.41
C ALA A 208 -6.43 26.45 -12.50
N LEU A 209 -5.81 26.95 -11.42
CA LEU A 209 -4.36 27.18 -11.37
C LEU A 209 -3.58 25.89 -11.59
N ARG A 210 -3.98 24.80 -10.94
CA ARG A 210 -3.30 23.50 -11.09
C ARG A 210 -3.49 22.92 -12.49
N LEU A 211 -4.65 23.10 -13.11
CA LEU A 211 -4.92 22.66 -14.48
C LEU A 211 -4.13 23.47 -15.50
N ALA A 212 -4.08 24.80 -15.33
CA ALA A 212 -3.26 25.67 -16.15
C ALA A 212 -1.77 25.29 -16.04
N TYR A 213 -1.27 25.02 -14.83
CA TYR A 213 0.09 24.52 -14.64
C TYR A 213 0.35 23.20 -15.39
N LEU A 214 -0.56 22.23 -15.29
CA LEU A 214 -0.43 20.96 -16.02
C LEU A 214 -0.46 21.15 -17.54
N ARG A 215 -1.30 22.05 -18.06
CA ARG A 215 -1.36 22.38 -19.50
C ARG A 215 -0.09 23.08 -19.99
N LEU A 216 0.47 23.99 -19.20
CA LEU A 216 1.78 24.60 -19.51
C LEU A 216 2.89 23.55 -19.56
N ARG A 217 2.87 22.56 -18.65
CA ARG A 217 3.80 21.41 -18.68
C ARG A 217 3.61 20.49 -19.88
N LEU A 218 2.49 20.60 -20.59
CA LEU A 218 2.14 19.89 -21.81
C LEU A 218 2.30 20.77 -23.08
N ASP A 219 2.90 21.96 -22.95
CA ASP A 219 3.04 22.97 -24.00
C ASP A 219 1.70 23.49 -24.58
N ASP A 220 0.57 23.22 -23.91
CA ASP A 220 -0.76 23.76 -24.24
C ASP A 220 -0.99 25.13 -23.59
N THR A 221 -0.25 26.13 -24.08
CA THR A 221 -0.32 27.52 -23.60
C THR A 221 -1.69 28.16 -23.85
N ALA A 222 -2.29 27.92 -25.00
CA ALA A 222 -3.63 28.41 -25.34
C ALA A 222 -4.67 27.89 -24.34
N GLY A 223 -4.67 26.58 -24.09
CA GLY A 223 -5.57 25.98 -23.13
C GLY A 223 -5.32 26.39 -21.68
N ALA A 224 -4.06 26.63 -21.30
CA ALA A 224 -3.74 27.18 -19.98
C ALA A 224 -4.35 28.58 -19.78
N MET A 225 -4.23 29.46 -20.80
CA MET A 225 -4.83 30.79 -20.77
C MET A 225 -6.35 30.75 -20.69
N GLU A 226 -7.00 29.90 -21.49
CA GLU A 226 -8.46 29.72 -21.46
C GLU A 226 -8.97 29.36 -20.05
N VAL A 227 -8.29 28.41 -19.38
CA VAL A 227 -8.64 27.97 -18.03
C VAL A 227 -8.52 29.12 -17.02
N LEU A 228 -7.45 29.91 -17.09
CA LEU A 228 -7.23 31.04 -16.18
C LEU A 228 -8.22 32.19 -16.42
N GLU A 229 -8.52 32.49 -17.68
CA GLU A 229 -9.50 33.52 -18.03
C GLU A 229 -10.91 33.15 -17.58
N GLN A 230 -11.28 31.88 -17.72
CA GLN A 230 -12.55 31.37 -17.22
C GLN A 230 -12.64 31.50 -15.70
N ALA A 231 -11.59 31.08 -14.98
CA ALA A 231 -11.55 31.21 -13.52
C ALA A 231 -11.59 32.68 -13.05
N ARG A 232 -10.94 33.60 -13.78
CA ARG A 232 -11.00 35.04 -13.51
C ARG A 232 -12.41 35.59 -13.69
N ARG A 233 -13.11 35.22 -14.78
CA ARG A 233 -14.49 35.63 -15.05
C ARG A 233 -15.45 35.16 -13.94
N GLU A 234 -15.33 33.91 -13.51
CA GLU A 234 -16.14 33.35 -12.43
C GLU A 234 -15.91 34.06 -11.09
N THR A 235 -14.65 34.38 -10.78
CA THR A 235 -14.31 35.09 -9.52
C THR A 235 -14.79 36.55 -9.54
N ALA A 236 -14.65 37.25 -10.68
CA ALA A 236 -15.13 38.62 -10.84
C ALA A 236 -16.66 38.73 -10.77
N GLY A 237 -17.40 37.75 -11.30
CA GLY A 237 -18.86 37.69 -11.18
C GLY A 237 -19.37 37.43 -9.76
N THR A 238 -18.55 36.82 -8.90
CA THR A 238 -18.89 36.54 -7.49
C THR A 238 -18.65 37.78 -6.59
N LEU A 239 -17.82 38.73 -7.03
CA LEU A 239 -17.44 39.97 -6.33
C LEU A 239 -18.18 41.22 -6.87
N GLY A 240 -19.35 41.07 -7.50
CA GLY A 240 -20.18 42.18 -7.99
C GLY A 240 -20.51 43.25 -6.91
N PRO A 241 -20.98 44.45 -7.31
CA PRO A 241 -20.56 45.77 -6.80
C PRO A 241 -21.03 46.16 -5.40
N THR A 242 -20.78 45.36 -4.36
CA THR A 242 -21.08 45.71 -2.95
C THR A 242 -19.84 45.95 -2.10
N ALA A 243 -18.63 45.72 -2.62
CA ALA A 243 -17.37 45.95 -1.89
C ALA A 243 -16.65 47.27 -2.24
N ALA A 244 -17.15 48.03 -3.21
CA ALA A 244 -16.59 49.35 -3.60
C ALA A 244 -17.23 50.53 -2.84
N ALA A 245 -18.03 50.26 -1.81
CA ALA A 245 -18.67 51.27 -0.97
C ALA A 245 -18.42 50.97 0.52
N ARG A 246 -17.16 50.96 0.94
CA ARG A 246 -16.72 51.24 2.32
C ARG A 246 -15.35 51.90 2.29
#